data_AF-Q4L3V3-F1
#
_entry.id   AF-Q4L3V3-F1
#
_cell.length_a   1.000
_cell.length_b   1.000
_cell.length_c   1.000
_cell.angle_alpha   90.00
_cell.angle_beta   90.00
_cell.angle_gamma   90.00
#
_symmetry.space_group_name_H-M   'P 1'
#
loop_
_entity.id
_entity.type
_entity.pdbx_description
1 polymer ?
#
loop_
_entity_poly.entity_id
_entity_poly.type
_entity_poly.pdbx_seq_one_letter_code
_entity_poly.pdbx_strand_id
1 'polypeptide(L)' 'MKQFLIREFTDSTGHIHTDIEKARTNETLSIVEAESKEQALKVYKAQRQKEALMSVIKGYKKLKERLFND' A
#
# COMPACT_ATOMS: atom_id res chain seq x y z
N MET A 1 -1.98 -14.40 5.59
CA MET A 1 -0.63 -13.92 5.98
C MET A 1 -0.77 -12.90 7.09
N LYS A 2 0.20 -12.78 8.00
CA LYS A 2 0.19 -11.76 9.07
C LYS A 2 0.96 -10.53 8.59
N GLN A 3 0.53 -9.33 8.97
CA GLN A 3 1.22 -8.07 8.67
C GLN A 3 1.86 -7.52 9.93
N PHE A 4 3.08 -7.00 9.81
CA PHE A 4 3.82 -6.34 10.89
C PHE A 4 4.27 -4.97 10.38
N LEU A 5 4.18 -3.95 11.23
CA LEU A 5 4.83 -2.65 11.04
C LEU A 5 6.20 -2.72 11.72
N ILE A 6 7.27 -2.46 10.96
CA ILE A 6 8.61 -2.25 11.50
C ILE A 6 8.94 -0.78 11.30
N ARG A 7 9.26 -0.08 12.38
CA ARG A 7 9.71 1.32 12.35
C ARG A 7 11.10 1.40 12.96
N GLU A 8 11.97 2.12 12.28
CA GLU A 8 13.30 2.45 12.80
C GLU A 8 13.44 3.95 12.86
N PHE A 9 13.98 4.46 13.97
CA PHE A 9 14.30 5.87 14.09
C PHE A 9 15.57 6.06 14.92
N THR A 10 16.36 7.04 14.51
CA THR A 10 17.60 7.40 15.19
C THR A 10 17.34 8.53 16.17
N ASP A 11 17.76 8.36 17.42
CA ASP A 11 17.66 9.41 18.42
C ASP A 11 18.80 10.44 18.32
N SER A 12 18.78 11.45 19.18
CA SER A 12 19.80 12.51 19.21
C SER A 12 21.21 12.02 19.56
N THR A 13 21.35 10.81 20.10
CA THR A 13 22.65 10.20 20.44
C THR A 13 23.20 9.33 19.31
N GLY A 14 22.44 9.16 18.22
CA GLY A 14 22.79 8.27 17.11
C GLY A 14 22.38 6.82 17.33
N HIS A 15 21.68 6.50 18.42
CA HIS A 15 21.17 5.16 18.66
C HIS A 15 19.91 4.90 17.82
N ILE A 16 19.85 3.72 17.19
CA ILE A 16 18.71 3.29 16.36
C ILE A 16 17.76 2.48 17.23
N HIS A 17 16.53 2.95 17.34
CA HIS A 17 15.42 2.24 17.98
C HIS A 17 14.62 1.49 16.93
N THR A 18 14.31 0.22 17.19
CA THR A 18 13.49 -0.62 16.31
C THR A 18 12.20 -1.01 17.01
N ASP A 19 11.07 -0.51 16.52
CA ASP A 19 9.73 -0.86 16.98
C ASP A 19 9.09 -1.87 16.04
N ILE A 20 8.54 -2.96 16.59
CA ILE A 20 7.83 -3.98 15.83
C ILE A 20 6.42 -4.13 16.39
N GLU A 21 5.42 -3.86 15.56
CA GLU A 21 4.01 -3.98 15.91
C GLU A 21 3.27 -4.91 14.95
N LYS A 22 2.39 -5.75 15.47
CA LYS A 22 1.57 -6.65 14.67
C LYS A 22 0.22 -6.01 14.38
N ALA A 23 -0.18 -5.97 13.12
CA ALA A 23 -1.51 -5.51 12.74
C ALA A 23 -2.59 -6.40 13.36
N ARG A 24 -3.70 -5.79 13.77
CA ARG A 24 -4.89 -6.51 14.23
C ARG A 24 -5.56 -7.26 13.08
N THR A 25 -6.41 -8.22 13.40
CA THR A 25 -7.06 -9.09 12.40
C THR A 25 -7.91 -8.29 11.38
N ASN A 26 -8.51 -7.18 11.82
CA ASN A 26 -9.37 -6.31 11.01
C ASN A 26 -8.65 -5.02 10.57
N GLU A 27 -7.32 -5.00 10.61
CA GLU A 27 -6.51 -3.83 10.33
C GLU A 27 -5.58 -4.07 9.14
N THR A 28 -5.36 -3.01 8.36
CA THR A 28 -4.37 -2.98 7.30
C THR A 28 -3.47 -1.78 7.49
N LEU A 29 -2.17 -1.96 7.27
CA LEU A 29 -1.18 -0.90 7.38
C LEU A 29 -0.84 -0.38 5.98
N SER A 30 -0.61 0.93 5.85
CA SER A 30 -0.19 1.55 4.59
C SER A 30 0.75 2.69 4.88
N ILE A 31 1.85 2.77 4.12
CA ILE A 31 2.85 3.82 4.22
C ILE A 31 2.76 4.64 2.93
N VAL A 32 2.60 5.95 3.09
CA VAL A 32 2.50 6.91 1.98
C VAL A 32 3.36 8.12 2.28
N GLU A 33 3.96 8.70 1.24
CA GLU A 33 4.68 9.97 1.34
C GLU A 33 3.67 11.13 1.27
N ALA A 34 3.72 12.02 2.25
CA ALA A 34 2.87 13.20 2.32
C ALA A 34 3.40 14.21 3.35
N GLU A 35 3.12 15.48 3.13
CA GLU A 35 3.49 16.58 4.04
C GLU A 35 2.48 16.79 5.17
N SER A 36 1.27 16.25 5.00
CA SER A 36 0.17 16.38 5.96
C SER A 36 -0.68 15.11 6.01
N LYS A 37 -1.47 14.98 7.09
CA LYS A 37 -2.40 13.86 7.27
C LYS A 37 -3.49 13.86 6.18
N GLU A 38 -3.97 15.03 5.81
CA GLU A 38 -4.99 15.21 4.77
C GLU A 38 -4.45 14.79 3.40
N GLN A 39 -3.21 15.16 3.09
CA GLN A 39 -2.55 14.74 1.86
C GLN A 39 -2.28 13.23 1.86
N ALA A 40 -1.83 12.66 2.98
CA ALA A 40 -1.61 11.21 3.13
C ALA A 40 -2.88 10.42 2.77
N LEU A 41 -4.03 10.85 3.28
CA LEU A 41 -5.31 10.21 2.97
C LEU A 41 -5.68 10.33 1.48
N LYS A 42 -5.42 11.50 0.86
CA LYS A 42 -5.66 11.69 -0.58
C LYS A 42 -4.79 10.77 -1.42
N VAL A 43 -3.50 10.67 -1.11
CA VAL A 43 -2.54 9.79 -1.80
C VAL A 43 -2.97 8.34 -1.68
N TYR A 44 -3.28 7.88 -0.46
CA TYR A 44 -3.76 6.52 -0.21
C TYR A 44 -5.00 6.18 -1.05
N LYS A 45 -6.01 7.05 -1.05
CA LYS A 45 -7.24 6.84 -1.83
C LYS A 45 -6.97 6.79 -3.34
N ALA A 46 -6.13 7.70 -3.84
CA ALA A 46 -5.78 7.74 -5.26
C ALA A 46 -5.01 6.48 -5.71
N GLN A 47 -4.08 5.97 -4.90
CA GLN A 47 -3.36 4.72 -5.15
C GLN A 47 -4.33 3.54 -5.24
N ARG A 48 -5.26 3.41 -4.28
CA ARG A 48 -6.28 2.34 -4.27
C ARG A 48 -7.19 2.38 -5.50
N GLN A 49 -7.60 3.57 -5.93
CA GLN A 49 -8.41 3.74 -7.14
C GLN A 49 -7.63 3.34 -8.40
N LYS A 50 -6.36 3.73 -8.50
CA LYS A 50 -5.47 3.34 -9.61
C LYS A 50 -5.30 1.82 -9.67
N GLU A 51 -5.05 1.17 -8.53
CA GLU A 51 -4.93 -0.30 -8.47
C GLU A 51 -6.20 -1.00 -8.94
N ALA A 52 -7.36 -0.55 -8.46
CA ALA A 52 -8.66 -1.08 -8.88
C ALA A 52 -8.86 -0.94 -10.39
N LEU A 53 -8.64 0.25 -10.95
CA LEU A 53 -8.75 0.49 -12.39
C LEU A 53 -7.79 -0.39 -13.21
N MET A 54 -6.53 -0.49 -12.78
CA MET A 54 -5.53 -1.32 -13.46
C MET A 54 -5.90 -2.80 -13.44
N SER A 55 -6.50 -3.28 -12.35
CA SER A 55 -6.99 -4.66 -12.27
C SER A 55 -8.10 -4.95 -13.28
N VAL A 56 -9.03 -3.99 -13.46
CA VAL A 56 -10.11 -4.08 -14.45
C VAL A 56 -9.55 -4.11 -15.87
N ILE A 57 -8.64 -3.17 -16.18
CA ILE A 57 -7.99 -3.10 -17.51
C ILE A 57 -7.25 -4.40 -17.82
N LYS A 58 -6.51 -4.96 -16.86
CA LYS A 58 -5.79 -6.23 -17.03
C LYS A 58 -6.75 -7.40 -17.27
N GLY A 59 -7.87 -7.44 -16.54
CA GLY A 59 -8.94 -8.42 -16.74
C GLY A 59 -9.51 -8.36 -18.15
N TYR A 60 -9.83 -7.16 -18.63
CA TYR A 60 -10.35 -6.94 -19.99
C TYR A 60 -9.35 -7.38 -21.07
N LYS A 61 -8.06 -7.00 -20.95
CA LYS A 61 -7.03 -7.42 -21.91
C LYS A 61 -6.93 -8.94 -22.00
N LYS A 62 -6.89 -9.63 -20.86
CA LYS A 62 -6.84 -11.09 -20.81
C LYS A 62 -8.08 -11.74 -21.43
N LEU A 63 -9.26 -11.16 -21.24
CA LEU A 63 -10.49 -11.63 -21.86
C LEU A 63 -10.44 -11.43 -23.38
N LYS A 64 -10.02 -10.26 -23.84
CA LYS A 64 -9.89 -9.94 -25.27
C LYS A 64 -8.90 -10.88 -25.96
N GLU A 65 -7.73 -11.12 -25.38
CA GLU A 65 -6.75 -12.06 -25.92
C GLU A 65 -7.34 -13.46 -26.09
N ARG A 66 -8.15 -13.94 -25.14
CA ARG A 66 -8.81 -15.25 -25.25
C ARG A 66 -9.91 -15.32 -26.31
N LEU A 67 -10.59 -14.21 -26.58
CA LEU A 67 -11.74 -14.19 -27.48
C LEU A 67 -11.36 -13.88 -28.94
N PHE A 68 -10.18 -13.29 -29.18
CA PHE A 68 -9.81 -12.73 -30.48
C PHE A 68 -8.41 -13.11 -30.98
N ASN A 69 -7.69 -14.03 -30.30
CA ASN A 69 -6.45 -14.64 -30.81
C ASN A 69 -6.64 -16.12 -31.23
N ASP A 70 -7.84 -16.50 -31.68
CA ASP A 70 -8.05 -17.71 -32.48
C ASP A 70 -7.70 -17.43 -33.95
#